data_AF-A0A1J5KGR3-F1
#
_entry.id   AF-A0A1J5KGR3-F1
#
_cell.length_a   1.000
_cell.length_b   1.000
_cell.length_c   1.000
_cell.angle_alpha   90.00
_cell.angle_beta   90.00
_cell.angle_gamma   90.00
#
_symmetry.space_group_name_H-M   'P 1'
#
loop_
_entity.id
_entity.type
_entity.pdbx_description
1 polymer ?
#
loop_
_entity_poly.entity_id
_entity_poly.type
_entity_poly.pdbx_seq_one_letter_code
_entity_poly.pdbx_strand_id
1 'polypeptide(L)'
;MKHQLLILGLILVLTSCATTSPKPVKRKLTERERILEYYRLLRKKKSSRSSVRNKRVTVRPKKVKKYKIKMVDISEQKVEIEQRLVFFCMENRKSKRFSADKSCEEYTKNILMKCNGSFISGDTRLTRCVKSRLK
;
A
#
# COMPACT_ATOMS: atom_id res chain seq x y z
N MET A 1 -80.34 -28.83 3.81
CA MET A 1 -80.04 -28.13 5.09
C MET A 1 -78.57 -27.75 5.29
N LYS A 2 -77.57 -28.43 4.67
CA LYS A 2 -76.14 -28.12 4.88
C LYS A 2 -75.66 -26.76 4.33
N HIS A 3 -76.32 -26.23 3.29
CA HIS A 3 -75.91 -24.94 2.67
C HIS A 3 -76.37 -23.69 3.45
N GLN A 4 -77.43 -23.77 4.25
CA GLN A 4 -77.91 -22.63 5.06
C GLN A 4 -76.97 -22.29 6.22
N LEU A 5 -76.31 -23.30 6.81
CA LEU A 5 -75.33 -23.11 7.88
C LEU A 5 -74.05 -22.42 7.41
N LEU A 6 -73.64 -22.63 6.16
CA LEU A 6 -72.46 -21.98 5.58
C LEU A 6 -72.67 -20.49 5.32
N ILE A 7 -73.88 -20.09 4.92
CA ILE A 7 -74.20 -18.69 4.61
C ILE A 7 -74.29 -17.86 5.90
N LEU A 8 -74.89 -18.43 6.97
CA LEU A 8 -74.97 -17.78 8.27
C LEU A 8 -73.60 -17.57 8.93
N GLY A 9 -72.65 -18.48 8.74
CA GLY A 9 -71.28 -18.32 9.22
C GLY A 9 -70.51 -17.19 8.52
N LEU A 10 -70.78 -16.97 7.23
CA LEU A 10 -70.06 -15.97 6.42
C LEU A 10 -70.45 -14.53 6.75
N ILE A 11 -71.71 -14.30 7.12
CA ILE A 11 -72.21 -12.96 7.49
C ILE A 11 -71.64 -12.50 8.85
N LEU A 12 -71.45 -13.45 9.79
CA LEU A 12 -70.95 -13.16 11.14
C LEU A 12 -69.47 -12.74 11.18
N VAL A 13 -68.67 -13.16 10.21
CA VAL A 13 -67.24 -12.81 10.13
C VAL A 13 -67.02 -11.39 9.59
N LEU A 14 -67.94 -10.88 8.76
CA LEU A 14 -67.76 -9.58 8.08
C LEU A 14 -68.10 -8.37 8.96
N THR A 15 -68.85 -8.53 10.05
CA THR A 15 -69.28 -7.40 10.90
C THR A 15 -68.39 -7.13 12.12
N SER A 16 -67.36 -7.94 12.38
CA SER A 16 -66.63 -7.89 13.65
C SER A 16 -65.34 -7.04 13.67
N CYS A 17 -65.00 -6.29 12.62
CA CYS A 17 -63.69 -5.62 12.52
C CYS A 17 -63.73 -4.13 12.14
N ALA A 18 -64.62 -3.33 12.72
CA ALA A 18 -64.59 -1.87 12.53
C ALA A 18 -64.68 -1.09 13.86
N THR A 19 -63.65 -1.20 14.70
CA THR A 19 -63.42 -0.28 15.83
C THR A 19 -62.09 0.44 15.65
N THR A 20 -62.14 1.66 15.09
CA THR A 20 -60.99 2.55 14.98
C THR A 20 -60.77 3.30 16.29
N SER A 21 -59.70 2.99 17.02
CA SER A 21 -59.29 3.74 18.21
C SER A 21 -58.66 5.09 17.84
N PRO A 22 -58.98 6.19 18.56
CA PRO A 22 -58.39 7.50 18.29
C PRO A 22 -56.89 7.53 18.69
N LYS A 23 -56.04 8.05 17.79
CA LYS A 23 -54.58 8.17 17.98
C LYS A 23 -54.26 9.16 19.11
N PRO A 24 -53.27 8.87 19.98
CA PRO A 24 -52.87 9.78 21.04
C PRO A 24 -52.22 11.06 20.47
N VAL A 25 -52.67 12.22 20.97
CA VAL A 25 -52.15 13.54 20.60
C VAL A 25 -50.69 13.68 21.05
N LYS A 26 -49.78 13.92 20.10
CA LYS A 26 -48.35 14.11 20.36
C LYS A 26 -48.12 15.43 21.11
N ARG A 27 -47.80 15.35 22.40
CA ARG A 27 -47.35 16.52 23.19
C ARG A 27 -46.00 17.02 22.65
N LYS A 28 -45.80 18.34 22.65
CA LYS A 28 -44.49 18.94 22.31
C LYS A 28 -43.49 18.58 23.41
N LEU A 29 -42.43 17.87 23.04
CA LEU A 29 -41.36 17.46 23.95
C LEU A 29 -40.59 18.68 24.46
N THR A 30 -40.27 18.66 25.75
CA THR A 30 -39.35 19.61 26.39
C THR A 30 -37.94 19.45 25.83
N GLU A 31 -37.09 20.46 25.98
CA GLU A 31 -35.72 20.44 25.46
C GLU A 31 -34.91 19.25 25.97
N ARG A 32 -35.01 18.96 27.28
CA ARG A 32 -34.37 17.80 27.91
C ARG A 32 -34.81 16.48 27.29
N GLU A 33 -36.10 16.33 27.00
CA GLU A 33 -36.64 15.12 26.38
C GLU A 33 -36.15 14.95 24.94
N ARG A 34 -36.06 16.05 24.17
CA ARG A 34 -35.50 16.01 22.80
C ARG A 34 -34.05 15.55 22.80
N ILE A 35 -33.24 16.04 23.73
CA ILE A 35 -31.83 15.63 23.86
C ILE A 35 -31.74 14.13 24.20
N LEU A 36 -32.55 13.66 25.15
CA LEU A 36 -32.58 12.24 25.52
C LEU A 36 -33.04 11.35 24.35
N GLU A 37 -34.05 11.79 23.61
CA GLU A 37 -34.55 11.06 22.44
C GLU A 37 -33.53 11.04 21.28
N TYR A 38 -32.83 12.15 21.05
CA TYR A 38 -31.72 12.24 20.10
C TYR A 38 -30.64 11.20 20.40
N TYR A 39 -30.17 11.11 21.65
CA TYR A 39 -29.17 10.11 22.04
C TYR A 39 -29.69 8.67 21.98
N ARG A 40 -30.98 8.42 22.28
CA ARG A 40 -31.60 7.09 22.12
C ARG A 40 -31.60 6.65 20.66
N LEU A 41 -31.96 7.54 19.73
CA LEU A 41 -31.96 7.25 18.29
C LEU A 41 -30.55 7.00 17.76
N LEU A 42 -29.56 7.78 18.21
CA LEU A 42 -28.14 7.57 17.87
C LEU A 42 -27.64 6.18 18.26
N ARG A 43 -27.99 5.68 19.46
CA ARG A 43 -27.61 4.33 19.91
C ARG A 43 -28.25 3.24 19.05
N LYS A 44 -29.56 3.37 18.76
CA LYS A 44 -30.28 2.43 17.87
C LYS A 44 -29.68 2.41 16.45
N LYS A 45 -29.24 3.55 15.93
CA LYS A 45 -28.62 3.65 14.59
C LYS A 45 -27.20 3.05 14.54
N LYS A 46 -26.46 3.03 15.66
CA LYS A 46 -25.16 2.35 15.74
C LYS A 46 -25.30 0.83 15.82
N SER A 47 -26.30 0.31 16.53
CA SER A 47 -26.49 -1.15 16.68
C SER A 47 -27.04 -1.83 15.42
N SER A 48 -27.73 -1.11 14.53
CA SER A 48 -28.25 -1.65 13.26
C SER A 48 -27.23 -1.67 12.13
N ARG A 49 -26.05 -1.06 12.30
CA ARG A 49 -24.94 -1.19 11.36
C ARG A 49 -24.22 -2.49 11.66
N SER A 50 -24.66 -3.57 11.00
CA SER A 50 -23.93 -4.85 10.91
C SER A 50 -22.44 -4.56 10.75
N SER A 51 -21.61 -5.03 11.68
CA SER A 51 -20.17 -4.86 11.54
C SER A 51 -19.73 -5.64 10.30
N VAL A 52 -19.34 -4.93 9.24
CA VAL A 52 -18.74 -5.56 8.07
C VAL A 52 -17.43 -6.16 8.56
N ARG A 53 -17.43 -7.48 8.80
CA ARG A 53 -16.24 -8.22 9.22
C ARG A 53 -15.26 -8.13 8.05
N ASN A 54 -14.25 -7.28 8.18
CA ASN A 54 -13.22 -7.11 7.17
C ASN A 54 -12.64 -8.48 6.80
N LYS A 55 -12.85 -8.91 5.55
CA LYS A 55 -12.33 -10.18 5.02
C LYS A 55 -10.80 -10.05 5.07
N ARG A 56 -10.13 -10.87 5.89
CA ARG A 56 -8.67 -10.86 5.99
C ARG A 56 -8.10 -11.21 4.61
N VAL A 57 -7.56 -10.21 3.91
CA VAL A 57 -6.83 -10.43 2.67
C VAL A 57 -5.45 -10.96 3.04
N THR A 58 -5.23 -12.24 2.80
CA THR A 58 -3.91 -12.85 2.99
C THR A 58 -3.00 -12.38 1.86
N VAL A 59 -2.26 -11.28 2.08
CA VAL A 59 -1.28 -10.78 1.13
C VAL A 59 -0.13 -11.78 1.06
N ARG A 60 -0.08 -12.57 -0.02
CA ARG A 60 1.07 -13.46 -0.27
C ARG A 60 2.26 -12.60 -0.71
N PRO A 61 3.42 -12.67 -0.05
CA PRO A 61 4.59 -11.90 -0.45
C PRO A 61 5.04 -12.34 -1.85
N LYS A 62 5.28 -11.35 -2.73
CA LYS A 62 5.78 -11.60 -4.08
C LYS A 62 7.18 -12.19 -3.96
N LYS A 63 7.42 -13.37 -4.57
CA LYS A 63 8.75 -13.98 -4.60
C LYS A 63 9.75 -13.01 -5.24
N VAL A 64 10.81 -12.67 -4.50
CA VAL A 64 11.90 -11.82 -5.01
C VAL A 64 12.64 -12.61 -6.09
N LYS A 65 12.76 -12.03 -7.29
CA LYS A 65 13.53 -12.64 -8.39
C LYS A 65 15.01 -12.60 -8.01
N LYS A 66 15.68 -13.76 -8.00
CA LYS A 66 17.14 -13.83 -7.84
C LYS A 66 17.79 -13.30 -9.13
N TYR A 67 18.60 -12.25 -9.03
CA TYR A 67 19.34 -11.72 -10.17
C TYR A 67 20.47 -12.69 -10.54
N LYS A 68 20.52 -13.13 -11.81
CA LYS A 68 21.65 -13.89 -12.33
C LYS A 68 22.81 -12.94 -12.59
N ILE A 69 23.99 -13.30 -12.10
CA ILE A 69 25.23 -12.55 -12.37
C ILE A 69 25.62 -12.80 -13.83
N LYS A 70 25.83 -11.71 -14.59
CA LYS A 70 26.35 -11.79 -15.96
C LYS A 70 27.86 -11.65 -15.89
N MET A 71 28.56 -12.67 -16.39
CA MET A 71 30.01 -12.71 -16.46
C MET A 71 30.49 -12.17 -17.82
N VAL A 72 31.66 -11.55 -17.83
CA VAL A 72 32.41 -11.06 -18.99
C VAL A 72 33.85 -11.53 -18.92
N ASP A 73 34.58 -11.40 -20.02
CA ASP A 73 36.00 -11.68 -20.04
C ASP A 73 36.76 -10.79 -19.05
N ILE A 74 37.61 -11.41 -18.24
CA ILE A 74 38.30 -10.74 -17.14
C ILE A 74 39.39 -9.81 -17.68
N SER A 75 40.05 -10.19 -18.76
CA SER A 75 41.14 -9.41 -19.33
C SER A 75 40.61 -8.12 -19.98
N GLU A 76 39.55 -8.23 -20.79
CA GLU A 76 38.88 -7.08 -21.40
C GLU A 76 38.29 -6.16 -20.32
N GLN A 77 37.68 -6.73 -19.29
CA GLN A 77 37.12 -5.95 -18.19
C GLN A 77 38.20 -5.14 -17.45
N LYS A 78 39.37 -5.74 -17.18
CA LYS A 78 40.48 -5.04 -16.52
C LYS A 78 40.95 -3.86 -17.36
N VAL A 79 41.17 -4.08 -18.66
CA VAL A 79 41.59 -3.03 -19.60
C VAL A 79 40.54 -1.91 -19.64
N GLU A 80 39.26 -2.23 -19.74
CA GLU A 80 38.20 -1.21 -19.76
C GLU A 80 38.19 -0.39 -18.47
N ILE A 81 38.30 -1.04 -17.31
CA ILE A 81 38.33 -0.36 -16.01
C ILE A 81 39.54 0.57 -15.94
N GLU A 82 40.72 0.08 -16.28
CA GLU A 82 41.97 0.85 -16.25
C GLU A 82 41.89 2.10 -17.13
N GLN A 83 41.47 1.94 -18.38
CA GLN A 83 41.28 3.05 -19.31
C GLN A 83 40.35 4.13 -18.76
N ARG A 84 39.28 3.73 -18.06
CA ARG A 84 38.33 4.68 -17.46
C ARG A 84 38.92 5.46 -16.29
N LEU A 85 39.72 4.82 -15.45
CA LEU A 85 40.39 5.48 -14.33
C LEU A 85 41.40 6.51 -14.84
N VAL A 86 42.20 6.14 -15.84
CA VAL A 86 43.16 7.03 -16.50
C VAL A 86 42.44 8.19 -17.17
N PHE A 87 41.40 7.92 -17.98
CA PHE A 87 40.63 8.94 -18.68
C PHE A 87 40.03 9.96 -17.71
N PHE A 88 39.42 9.50 -16.61
CA PHE A 88 38.86 10.38 -15.59
C PHE A 88 39.92 11.33 -15.02
N CYS A 89 41.13 10.83 -14.75
CA CYS A 89 42.21 11.67 -14.24
C CYS A 89 42.75 12.64 -15.28
N MET A 90 42.83 12.24 -16.55
CA MET A 90 43.20 13.15 -17.64
C MET A 90 42.17 14.29 -17.79
N GLU A 91 40.88 13.97 -17.73
CA GLU A 91 39.79 14.95 -17.80
C GLU A 91 39.84 15.93 -16.62
N ASN A 92 40.17 15.43 -15.43
CA ASN A 92 40.19 16.21 -14.20
C ASN A 92 41.58 16.76 -13.83
N ARG A 93 42.58 16.69 -14.71
CA ARG A 93 43.97 17.08 -14.41
C ARG A 93 44.15 18.54 -13.98
N LYS A 94 43.26 19.44 -14.43
CA LYS A 94 43.25 20.87 -14.06
C LYS A 94 42.23 21.19 -12.96
N SER A 95 41.56 20.19 -12.42
CA SER A 95 40.53 20.38 -11.40
C SER A 95 41.18 20.76 -10.08
N LYS A 96 40.69 21.86 -9.47
CA LYS A 96 41.08 22.30 -8.12
C LYS A 96 40.94 21.18 -7.08
N ARG A 97 40.04 20.21 -7.32
CA ARG A 97 39.78 19.05 -6.47
C ARG A 97 40.98 18.13 -6.29
N PHE A 98 41.86 18.07 -7.29
CA PHE A 98 43.03 17.20 -7.32
C PHE A 98 44.35 17.99 -7.41
N SER A 99 44.30 19.30 -7.15
CA SER A 99 45.48 20.19 -7.23
C SER A 99 46.30 20.25 -5.93
N ALA A 100 45.76 19.79 -4.81
CA ALA A 100 46.41 19.82 -3.50
C ALA A 100 46.41 18.40 -2.90
N ASP A 101 47.60 17.86 -2.61
CA ASP A 101 47.98 16.63 -1.86
C ASP A 101 47.19 15.33 -2.04
N LYS A 102 46.09 15.33 -2.81
CA LYS A 102 45.24 14.19 -3.11
C LYS A 102 45.31 13.94 -4.59
N SER A 103 46.17 12.99 -4.96
CA SER A 103 46.32 12.59 -6.35
C SER A 103 44.99 12.02 -6.86
N CYS A 104 44.62 12.38 -8.10
CA CYS A 104 43.47 11.75 -8.75
C CYS A 104 43.63 10.21 -8.82
N GLU A 105 44.87 9.74 -8.92
CA GLU A 105 45.19 8.32 -8.87
C GLU A 105 44.75 7.66 -7.56
N GLU A 106 45.00 8.29 -6.41
CA GLU A 106 44.56 7.75 -5.13
C GLU A 106 43.02 7.74 -5.03
N TYR A 107 42.36 8.76 -5.55
CA TYR A 107 40.89 8.80 -5.61
C TYR A 107 40.33 7.65 -6.45
N THR A 108 40.89 7.42 -7.64
CA THR A 108 40.44 6.34 -8.54
C THR A 108 40.78 4.95 -8.00
N LYS A 109 41.96 4.76 -7.38
CA LYS A 109 42.33 3.51 -6.66
C LYS A 109 41.34 3.19 -5.55
N ASN A 110 40.95 4.19 -4.75
CA ASN A 110 39.96 4.02 -3.70
C ASN A 110 38.58 3.61 -4.23
N ILE A 111 38.17 4.13 -5.39
CA ILE A 111 36.94 3.70 -6.08
C ILE A 111 37.06 2.23 -6.49
N LEU A 112 38.17 1.86 -7.12
CA LEU A 112 38.39 0.49 -7.59
C LEU A 112 38.37 -0.52 -6.44
N MET A 113 39.07 -0.23 -5.34
CA MET A 113 39.08 -1.07 -4.14
C MET A 113 37.66 -1.27 -3.58
N LYS A 114 36.87 -0.20 -3.46
CA LYS A 114 35.49 -0.29 -2.97
C LYS A 114 34.60 -1.14 -3.87
N CYS A 115 34.77 -1.03 -5.19
CA CYS A 115 34.01 -1.83 -6.15
C CYS A 115 34.44 -3.30 -6.13
N ASN A 116 35.75 -3.60 -6.03
CA ASN A 116 36.28 -4.97 -5.90
C ASN A 116 35.83 -5.64 -4.60
N GLY A 117 35.63 -4.88 -3.51
CA GLY A 117 35.05 -5.42 -2.27
C GLY A 117 33.58 -5.84 -2.40
N SER A 118 32.87 -5.36 -3.43
CA SER A 118 31.44 -5.63 -3.63
C SER A 118 31.16 -6.62 -4.77
N PHE A 119 32.07 -6.74 -5.73
CA PHE A 119 31.88 -7.53 -6.95
C PHE A 119 33.17 -8.29 -7.30
N ILE A 120 33.00 -9.53 -7.76
CA ILE A 120 34.11 -10.36 -8.23
C ILE A 120 34.58 -9.92 -9.62
N SER A 121 35.84 -10.20 -9.94
CA SER A 121 36.37 -10.10 -11.30
C SER A 121 35.54 -10.93 -12.28
N GLY A 122 35.26 -10.38 -13.45
CA GLY A 122 34.37 -10.94 -14.46
C GLY A 122 32.91 -10.55 -14.28
N ASP A 123 32.46 -10.02 -13.13
CA ASP A 123 31.08 -9.57 -12.97
C ASP A 123 30.86 -8.23 -13.70
N THR A 124 29.91 -8.16 -14.64
CA THR A 124 29.54 -6.90 -15.33
C THR A 124 29.18 -5.75 -14.40
N ARG A 125 28.74 -6.05 -13.18
CA ARG A 125 28.41 -5.05 -12.14
C ARG A 125 29.66 -4.35 -11.61
N LEU A 126 30.84 -4.99 -11.68
CA LEU A 126 32.10 -4.37 -11.27
C LEU A 126 32.40 -3.14 -12.15
N THR A 127 32.40 -3.30 -13.47
CA THR A 127 32.59 -2.18 -14.40
C THR A 127 31.51 -1.11 -14.21
N ARG A 128 30.25 -1.51 -13.98
CA ARG A 128 29.15 -0.56 -13.73
C ARG A 128 29.37 0.23 -12.43
N CYS A 129 29.84 -0.42 -11.37
CA CYS A 129 30.18 0.23 -10.11
C CYS A 129 31.23 1.33 -10.34
N VAL A 130 32.33 0.99 -11.02
CA VAL A 130 33.40 1.94 -11.34
C VAL A 130 32.85 3.11 -12.16
N LYS A 131 32.15 2.84 -13.26
CA LYS A 131 31.54 3.90 -14.12
C LYS A 131 30.61 4.83 -13.33
N SER A 132 29.83 4.29 -12.39
CA SER A 132 28.88 5.10 -11.63
C SER A 132 29.54 6.04 -10.62
N ARG A 133 30.73 5.67 -10.12
CA ARG A 133 31.47 6.44 -9.12
C ARG A 133 32.44 7.47 -9.71
N LEU A 134 32.77 7.34 -10.99
CA LEU A 134 33.61 8.28 -11.74
C LEU A 134 32.79 9.40 -12.42
N LYS A 135 31.50 9.54 -12.10
CA LYS A 135 30.65 10.62 -12.59
C LYS A 135 30.84 11.91 -11.80
#